data_AF-A0A0N0M0G0-F1
#
_entry.id   AF-A0A0N0M0G0-F1
#
_cell.length_a   1.000
_cell.length_b   1.000
_cell.length_c   1.000
_cell.angle_alpha   90.00
_cell.angle_beta   90.00
_cell.angle_gamma   90.00
#
_symmetry.space_group_name_H-M   'P 1'
#
loop_
_entity.id
_entity.type
_entity.pdbx_description
1 polymer ?
#
loop_
_entity_poly.entity_id
_entity_poly.type
_entity_poly.pdbx_seq_one_letter_code
_entity_poly.pdbx_strand_id
1 'polypeptide(L)'
;MRFFSIVSFILITTGCVTSPTPAPLLAMPEKPQLKSQTYQVKYVTEHASPKVKSVQLPAHKLKRNQSIKIVADKTSVTDTLKKQISDALEMINLRVTEQNNSDYILSIHQLDLSFLDDTQYQVSTPKTPYPLFNEIAAQFPSQQCATINAQVSMRLTHKASGDVVWFGKSSIDSASFHREPLIYTFNEEQIISNELDIATFIHAQNTEQARIARAKQDISVPSYQTISKLTSLVKTQGPCNRTEVSALTPMMHYYLSSILIDKIKVQ
;
A
#
# COMPACT_ATOMS: atom_id res chain seq x y z
N MET A 1 52.05 44.28 -79.04
CA MET A 1 51.08 44.28 -77.93
C MET A 1 49.79 43.59 -78.38
N ARG A 2 49.59 42.29 -78.07
CA ARG A 2 48.31 41.56 -78.16
C ARG A 2 48.41 40.05 -77.83
N PHE A 3 49.59 39.51 -77.57
CA PHE A 3 49.77 38.07 -77.27
C PHE A 3 50.15 37.73 -75.82
N PHE A 4 50.50 38.71 -74.97
CA PHE A 4 50.81 38.46 -73.56
C PHE A 4 49.58 38.44 -72.63
N SER A 5 48.41 38.89 -73.11
CA SER A 5 47.19 38.96 -72.29
C SER A 5 46.35 37.67 -72.30
N ILE A 6 46.72 36.67 -73.10
CA ILE A 6 45.94 35.41 -73.22
C ILE A 6 46.55 34.28 -72.37
N VAL A 7 47.84 34.34 -72.05
CA VAL A 7 48.52 33.29 -71.25
C VAL A 7 48.24 33.44 -69.74
N SER A 8 47.88 34.64 -69.27
CA SER A 8 47.48 34.85 -67.85
C SER A 8 46.06 34.37 -67.52
N PHE A 9 45.24 34.00 -68.51
CA PHE A 9 43.86 33.57 -68.28
C PHE A 9 43.69 32.04 -68.25
N ILE A 10 44.73 31.26 -68.57
CA ILE A 10 44.66 29.79 -68.63
C ILE A 10 45.14 29.13 -67.31
N LEU A 11 45.73 29.90 -66.39
CA LEU A 11 46.20 29.40 -65.08
C LEU A 11 45.17 29.54 -63.94
N ILE A 12 43.96 30.05 -64.21
CA ILE A 12 42.94 30.28 -63.15
C ILE A 12 41.86 29.17 -63.12
N THR A 13 41.89 28.19 -64.03
CA THR A 13 40.81 27.18 -64.13
C THR A 13 41.13 25.80 -63.55
N THR A 14 42.26 25.61 -62.87
CA THR A 14 42.57 24.39 -62.11
C THR A 14 42.42 24.59 -60.60
N GLY A 15 41.35 25.28 -60.18
CA GLY A 15 41.02 25.50 -58.76
C GLY A 15 39.96 24.54 -58.18
N CYS A 16 39.50 23.55 -58.93
CA CYS A 16 38.41 22.65 -58.49
C CYS A 16 38.85 21.19 -58.58
N VAL A 17 39.47 20.64 -57.52
CA VAL A 17 39.26 19.27 -56.99
C VAL A 17 40.36 18.92 -55.97
N THR A 18 40.38 19.58 -54.81
CA THR A 18 41.00 19.01 -53.61
C THR A 18 40.18 19.37 -52.37
N SER A 19 38.85 19.37 -52.47
CA SER A 19 38.06 19.34 -51.24
C SER A 19 38.18 17.91 -50.68
N PRO A 20 38.76 17.71 -49.48
CA PRO A 20 38.85 16.40 -48.86
C PRO A 20 37.45 15.79 -48.77
N THR A 21 37.30 14.53 -49.21
CA THR A 21 36.01 13.84 -49.18
C THR A 21 35.52 13.76 -47.73
N PRO A 22 34.35 14.33 -47.40
CA PRO A 22 33.87 14.34 -46.02
C PRO A 22 33.61 12.92 -45.52
N ALA A 23 33.98 12.63 -44.28
CA ALA A 23 33.74 11.33 -43.65
C ALA A 23 32.23 10.99 -43.60
N PRO A 24 31.83 9.71 -43.57
CA PRO A 24 30.41 9.30 -43.52
C PRO A 24 29.75 9.77 -42.24
N LEU A 25 28.44 10.07 -42.27
CA LEU A 25 27.68 10.52 -41.10
C LEU A 25 27.79 9.50 -39.96
N LEU A 26 28.03 10.01 -38.74
CA LEU A 26 27.98 9.19 -37.53
C LEU A 26 26.52 8.91 -37.19
N ALA A 27 26.25 7.65 -36.85
CA ALA A 27 24.95 7.21 -36.33
C ALA A 27 24.96 7.23 -34.79
N MET A 28 23.77 7.31 -34.20
CA MET A 28 23.60 7.08 -32.76
C MET A 28 24.08 5.66 -32.42
N PRO A 29 24.84 5.48 -31.32
CA PRO A 29 25.20 4.15 -30.86
C PRO A 29 23.95 3.36 -30.47
N GLU A 30 24.06 2.04 -30.44
CA GLU A 30 22.97 1.18 -29.99
C GLU A 30 22.70 1.42 -28.49
N LYS A 31 21.42 1.61 -28.13
CA LYS A 31 21.05 1.83 -26.74
C LYS A 31 21.25 0.54 -25.94
N PRO A 32 21.84 0.61 -24.73
CA PRO A 32 21.98 -0.56 -23.88
C PRO A 32 20.61 -1.06 -23.41
N GLN A 33 20.51 -2.35 -23.11
CA GLN A 33 19.33 -2.91 -22.46
C GLN A 33 19.27 -2.44 -20.99
N LEU A 34 18.24 -1.68 -20.67
CA LEU A 34 18.01 -1.16 -19.32
C LEU A 34 17.38 -2.24 -18.43
N LYS A 35 17.89 -2.36 -17.20
CA LYS A 35 17.35 -3.28 -16.20
C LYS A 35 16.35 -2.56 -15.29
N SER A 36 15.37 -3.33 -14.82
CA SER A 36 14.44 -2.91 -13.77
C SER A 36 14.29 -4.03 -12.74
N GLN A 37 14.25 -3.68 -11.45
CA GLN A 37 14.03 -4.61 -10.36
C GLN A 37 13.00 -4.03 -9.39
N THR A 38 12.05 -4.86 -8.96
CA THR A 38 11.04 -4.48 -7.96
C THR A 38 11.40 -5.06 -6.61
N TYR A 39 11.34 -4.22 -5.59
CA TYR A 39 11.61 -4.59 -4.20
C TYR A 39 10.38 -4.35 -3.34
N GLN A 40 10.31 -5.03 -2.19
CA GLN A 40 9.26 -4.88 -1.21
C GLN A 40 9.85 -4.48 0.15
N VAL A 41 9.15 -3.56 0.82
CA VAL A 41 9.43 -3.13 2.18
C VAL A 41 8.23 -3.51 3.03
N LYS A 42 8.50 -4.25 4.11
CA LYS A 42 7.50 -4.68 5.06
C LYS A 42 7.57 -3.79 6.30
N TYR A 43 6.43 -3.29 6.76
CA TYR A 43 6.32 -2.60 8.04
C TYR A 43 5.38 -3.34 8.99
N VAL A 44 5.76 -3.39 10.27
CA VAL A 44 5.05 -4.13 11.33
C VAL A 44 4.85 -3.26 12.56
N THR A 45 3.84 -3.59 13.36
CA THR A 45 3.57 -2.96 14.65
C THR A 45 3.27 -4.05 15.68
N GLU A 46 3.36 -3.70 16.96
CA GLU A 46 2.90 -4.58 18.02
C GLU A 46 1.37 -4.74 17.97
N HIS A 47 0.89 -5.94 18.29
CA HIS A 47 -0.53 -6.26 18.29
C HIS A 47 -0.99 -6.63 19.70
N ALA A 48 -2.11 -6.05 20.12
CA ALA A 48 -2.77 -6.40 21.37
C ALA A 48 -3.88 -7.44 21.16
N SER A 49 -4.19 -8.19 22.22
CA SER A 49 -5.41 -8.99 22.25
C SER A 49 -6.63 -8.11 22.53
N PRO A 50 -7.84 -8.51 22.11
CA PRO A 50 -9.06 -7.78 22.44
C PRO A 50 -9.20 -7.59 23.95
N LYS A 51 -9.56 -6.38 24.37
CA LYS A 51 -9.89 -6.09 25.77
C LYS A 51 -11.33 -6.53 26.00
N VAL A 52 -11.54 -7.54 26.84
CA VAL A 52 -12.87 -8.12 27.11
C VAL A 52 -13.19 -8.04 28.60
N LYS A 53 -14.31 -7.42 28.93
CA LYS A 53 -14.90 -7.42 30.27
C LYS A 53 -16.28 -8.05 30.16
N SER A 54 -16.51 -9.17 30.85
CA SER A 54 -17.78 -9.89 30.79
C SER A 54 -18.10 -10.47 32.16
N VAL A 55 -19.36 -10.32 32.57
CA VAL A 55 -19.85 -10.78 33.86
C VAL A 55 -21.20 -11.47 33.64
N GLN A 56 -21.34 -12.68 34.18
CA GLN A 56 -22.60 -13.41 34.25
C GLN A 56 -23.07 -13.45 35.70
N LEU A 57 -24.30 -13.00 35.93
CA LEU A 57 -24.89 -12.92 37.26
C LEU A 57 -25.64 -14.23 37.58
N PRO A 58 -25.57 -14.72 38.83
CA PRO A 58 -26.09 -16.04 39.18
C PRO A 58 -27.61 -16.11 39.31
N ALA A 59 -28.30 -14.96 39.30
CA ALA A 59 -29.73 -14.86 39.63
C ALA A 59 -30.62 -15.73 38.73
N HIS A 60 -30.31 -15.83 37.43
CA HIS A 60 -31.02 -16.70 36.49
C HIS A 60 -30.02 -17.49 35.65
N LYS A 61 -30.12 -18.81 35.70
CA LYS A 61 -29.31 -19.71 34.89
C LYS A 61 -29.87 -19.76 33.47
N LEU A 62 -29.01 -19.48 32.49
CA LEU A 62 -29.34 -19.66 31.08
C LEU A 62 -29.33 -21.15 30.75
N LYS A 63 -30.44 -21.65 30.21
CA LYS A 63 -30.63 -23.03 29.79
C LYS A 63 -30.70 -23.11 28.27
N ARG A 64 -30.37 -24.28 27.72
CA ARG A 64 -30.53 -24.55 26.29
C ARG A 64 -31.96 -24.31 25.80
N ASN A 65 -32.09 -23.87 24.54
CA ASN A 65 -33.33 -23.57 23.83
C ASN A 65 -34.19 -22.44 24.43
N GLN A 66 -33.69 -21.71 25.43
CA GLN A 66 -34.34 -20.49 25.88
C GLN A 66 -34.30 -19.43 24.78
N SER A 67 -35.39 -18.66 24.70
CA SER A 67 -35.63 -17.72 23.63
C SER A 67 -35.08 -16.32 23.93
N ILE A 68 -34.43 -15.72 22.94
CA ILE A 68 -33.80 -14.40 23.05
C ILE A 68 -34.32 -13.50 21.95
N LYS A 69 -34.73 -12.29 22.32
CA LYS A 69 -34.98 -11.20 21.39
C LYS A 69 -33.81 -10.23 21.39
N ILE A 70 -33.28 -9.91 20.21
CA ILE A 70 -32.22 -8.91 20.05
C ILE A 70 -32.87 -7.53 19.89
N VAL A 71 -32.40 -6.55 20.66
CA VAL A 71 -32.88 -5.17 20.64
C VAL A 71 -31.68 -4.23 20.50
N ALA A 72 -31.79 -3.29 19.56
CA ALA A 72 -30.69 -2.39 19.18
C ALA A 72 -31.12 -0.92 19.11
N ASP A 73 -32.17 -0.53 19.82
CA ASP A 73 -32.88 0.75 19.63
C ASP A 73 -32.01 2.02 19.80
N LYS A 74 -30.83 1.90 20.42
CA LYS A 74 -29.91 3.03 20.68
C LYS A 74 -28.67 3.02 19.79
N THR A 75 -28.56 2.06 18.87
CA THR A 75 -27.37 1.85 18.04
C THR A 75 -27.76 1.37 16.65
N SER A 76 -27.16 1.93 15.61
CA SER A 76 -27.39 1.47 14.24
C SER A 76 -26.72 0.11 13.99
N VAL A 77 -27.44 -0.97 14.29
CA VAL A 77 -27.04 -2.34 13.94
C VAL A 77 -27.51 -2.64 12.52
N THR A 78 -26.58 -3.04 11.65
CA THR A 78 -26.93 -3.51 10.30
C THR A 78 -27.61 -4.87 10.36
N ASP A 79 -28.47 -5.18 9.40
CA ASP A 79 -29.13 -6.50 9.31
C ASP A 79 -28.11 -7.65 9.27
N THR A 80 -26.97 -7.43 8.61
CA THR A 80 -25.86 -8.38 8.57
C THR A 80 -25.29 -8.65 9.97
N LEU A 81 -25.02 -7.59 10.75
CA LEU A 81 -24.50 -7.76 12.11
C LEU A 81 -25.55 -8.39 13.02
N LYS A 82 -26.83 -8.00 12.88
CA LYS A 82 -27.93 -8.63 13.63
C LYS A 82 -27.99 -10.12 13.35
N LYS A 83 -27.93 -10.53 12.07
CA LYS A 83 -27.91 -11.94 11.67
C LYS A 83 -26.71 -12.68 12.26
N GLN A 84 -25.52 -12.11 12.17
CA GLN A 84 -24.31 -12.71 12.73
C GLN A 84 -24.39 -12.90 14.25
N ILE A 85 -24.97 -11.94 14.98
CA ILE A 85 -25.24 -12.06 16.42
C ILE A 85 -26.26 -13.17 16.66
N SER A 86 -27.29 -13.28 15.84
CA SER A 86 -28.27 -14.36 15.94
C SER A 86 -27.62 -15.73 15.78
N ASP A 87 -26.84 -15.91 14.72
CA ASP A 87 -26.13 -17.15 14.42
C ASP A 87 -25.19 -17.53 15.60
N ALA A 88 -24.51 -16.56 16.19
CA ALA A 88 -23.66 -16.78 17.37
C ALA A 88 -24.43 -17.21 18.62
N LEU A 89 -25.62 -16.65 18.86
CA LEU A 89 -26.49 -17.07 19.96
C LEU A 89 -27.02 -18.50 19.74
N GLU A 90 -27.36 -18.85 18.50
CA GLU A 90 -27.82 -20.19 18.14
C GLU A 90 -26.72 -21.23 18.31
N MET A 91 -25.46 -20.89 17.97
CA MET A 91 -24.31 -21.77 18.21
C MET A 91 -24.09 -22.10 19.69
N ILE A 92 -24.46 -21.20 20.61
CA ILE A 92 -24.43 -21.47 22.06
C ILE A 92 -25.73 -22.09 22.60
N ASN A 93 -26.59 -22.62 21.71
CA ASN A 93 -27.87 -23.29 22.00
C ASN A 93 -28.96 -22.37 22.58
N LEU A 94 -29.02 -21.11 22.17
CA LEU A 94 -30.12 -20.19 22.49
C LEU A 94 -30.97 -19.96 21.23
N ARG A 95 -32.28 -19.82 21.37
CA ARG A 95 -33.19 -19.66 20.23
C ARG A 95 -33.49 -18.18 19.98
N VAL A 96 -33.11 -17.65 18.83
CA VAL A 96 -33.42 -16.24 18.53
C VAL A 96 -34.86 -16.12 18.03
N THR A 97 -35.57 -15.11 18.50
CA THR A 97 -36.96 -14.83 18.09
C THR A 97 -37.24 -13.35 18.00
N GLU A 98 -38.08 -12.96 17.03
CA GLU A 98 -38.59 -11.60 16.91
C GLU A 98 -39.85 -11.37 17.78
N GLN A 99 -40.43 -12.45 18.31
CA GLN A 99 -41.67 -12.41 19.08
C GLN A 99 -41.49 -11.69 20.42
N ASN A 100 -42.55 -11.01 20.86
CA ASN A 100 -42.58 -10.30 22.14
C ASN A 100 -42.76 -11.24 23.36
N ASN A 101 -42.68 -12.57 23.22
CA ASN A 101 -42.78 -13.53 24.33
C ASN A 101 -41.44 -14.22 24.64
N SER A 102 -40.31 -13.62 24.26
CA SER A 102 -38.98 -14.18 24.54
C SER A 102 -38.68 -14.29 26.04
N ASP A 103 -37.88 -15.28 26.43
CA ASP A 103 -37.42 -15.46 27.82
C ASP A 103 -36.43 -14.34 28.23
N TYR A 104 -35.58 -13.92 27.30
CA TYR A 104 -34.58 -12.87 27.51
C TYR A 104 -34.59 -11.83 26.40
N ILE A 105 -33.97 -10.69 26.71
CA ILE A 105 -33.70 -9.59 25.77
C ILE A 105 -32.20 -9.34 25.76
N LEU A 106 -31.56 -9.46 24.59
CA LEU A 106 -30.19 -9.01 24.37
C LEU A 106 -30.23 -7.58 23.84
N SER A 107 -29.86 -6.62 24.68
CA SER A 107 -29.71 -5.22 24.29
C SER A 107 -28.29 -4.93 23.84
N ILE A 108 -28.13 -4.36 22.65
CA ILE A 108 -26.87 -3.80 22.16
C ILE A 108 -26.86 -2.32 22.55
N HIS A 109 -25.96 -1.95 23.46
CA HIS A 109 -25.93 -0.60 24.06
C HIS A 109 -24.93 0.32 23.37
N GLN A 110 -23.82 -0.21 22.89
CA GLN A 110 -22.75 0.57 22.26
C GLN A 110 -22.19 -0.19 21.06
N LEU A 111 -22.01 0.54 19.96
CA LEU A 111 -21.29 0.16 18.74
C LEU A 111 -20.48 1.37 18.31
N ASP A 112 -19.48 1.68 19.12
CA ASP A 112 -18.77 2.95 19.04
C ASP A 112 -17.47 2.78 18.26
N LEU A 113 -17.15 3.78 17.45
CA LEU A 113 -15.90 3.89 16.70
C LEU A 113 -15.28 5.22 17.03
N SER A 114 -13.99 5.18 17.36
CA SER A 114 -13.21 6.37 17.68
C SER A 114 -11.89 6.29 16.95
N PHE A 115 -11.49 7.38 16.29
CA PHE A 115 -10.13 7.50 15.79
C PHE A 115 -9.20 7.69 17.00
N LEU A 116 -8.09 6.95 16.98
CA LEU A 116 -6.98 7.13 17.89
C LEU A 116 -5.88 7.94 17.20
N ASP A 117 -4.81 8.22 17.94
CA ASP A 117 -3.55 8.65 17.34
C ASP A 117 -3.06 7.60 16.33
N ASP A 118 -2.35 8.07 15.31
CA ASP A 118 -1.82 7.21 14.27
C ASP A 118 -0.87 6.15 14.86
N THR A 119 -1.01 4.91 14.39
CA THR A 119 -0.12 3.82 14.79
C THR A 119 1.13 3.88 13.93
N GLN A 120 2.29 3.85 14.59
CA GLN A 120 3.58 3.80 13.94
C GLN A 120 3.97 2.36 13.60
N TYR A 121 4.10 2.07 12.32
CA TYR A 121 4.64 0.81 11.82
C TYR A 121 6.13 0.95 11.55
N GLN A 122 6.95 0.05 12.10
CA GLN A 122 8.39 0.03 11.95
C GLN A 122 8.82 -0.85 10.78
N VAL A 123 9.87 -0.44 10.07
CA VAL A 123 10.45 -1.26 9.00
C VAL A 123 10.95 -2.60 9.55
N SER A 124 10.50 -3.68 8.93
CA SER A 124 10.87 -5.04 9.31
C SER A 124 12.06 -5.49 8.48
N THR A 125 13.14 -5.87 9.15
CA THR A 125 14.33 -6.39 8.47
C THR A 125 14.04 -7.79 7.90
N PRO A 126 14.16 -7.99 6.58
CA PRO A 126 13.95 -9.29 5.96
C PRO A 126 15.07 -10.27 6.36
N LYS A 127 14.78 -11.58 6.33
CA LYS A 127 15.78 -12.63 6.60
C LYS A 127 16.98 -12.56 5.65
N THR A 128 16.72 -12.18 4.40
CA THR A 128 17.71 -11.98 3.35
C THR A 128 17.54 -10.56 2.80
N PRO A 129 18.29 -9.57 3.33
CA PRO A 129 18.20 -8.19 2.85
C PRO A 129 18.71 -8.07 1.42
N TYR A 130 17.97 -7.30 0.62
CA TYR A 130 18.42 -6.89 -0.70
C TYR A 130 19.44 -5.75 -0.58
N PRO A 131 20.29 -5.50 -1.60
CA PRO A 131 21.43 -4.58 -1.51
C PRO A 131 21.07 -3.17 -1.00
N LEU A 132 19.91 -2.65 -1.44
CA LEU A 132 19.43 -1.31 -1.12
C LEU A 132 18.63 -1.20 0.20
N PHE A 133 18.47 -2.31 0.95
CA PHE A 133 17.56 -2.31 2.10
C PHE A 133 17.96 -1.29 3.17
N ASN A 134 19.26 -1.13 3.45
CA ASN A 134 19.75 -0.22 4.48
C ASN A 134 19.48 1.25 4.13
N GLU A 135 19.62 1.63 2.87
CA GLU A 135 19.33 2.99 2.39
C GLU A 135 17.84 3.29 2.54
N ILE A 136 16.99 2.34 2.15
CA ILE A 136 15.54 2.47 2.27
C ILE A 136 15.09 2.51 3.73
N ALA A 137 15.62 1.63 4.58
CA ALA A 137 15.31 1.61 6.00
C ALA A 137 15.76 2.90 6.71
N ALA A 138 16.85 3.53 6.27
CA ALA A 138 17.29 4.82 6.79
C ALA A 138 16.41 5.98 6.28
N GLN A 139 16.01 5.96 5.01
CA GLN A 139 15.19 7.02 4.42
C GLN A 139 13.72 6.94 4.86
N PHE A 140 13.19 5.73 5.05
CA PHE A 140 11.79 5.45 5.41
C PHE A 140 11.73 4.48 6.60
N PRO A 141 12.14 4.91 7.81
CA PRO A 141 12.24 4.03 8.97
C PRO A 141 10.87 3.55 9.49
N SER A 142 9.82 4.36 9.29
CA SER A 142 8.48 4.05 9.77
C SER A 142 7.38 4.67 8.92
N GLN A 143 6.19 4.10 9.02
CA GLN A 143 4.95 4.64 8.44
C GLN A 143 3.96 4.98 9.55
N GLN A 144 3.33 6.15 9.46
CA GLN A 144 2.26 6.58 10.36
C GLN A 144 0.92 6.30 9.68
N CYS A 145 0.09 5.49 10.33
CA CYS A 145 -1.18 5.05 9.75
C CYS A 145 -2.34 5.31 10.69
N ALA A 146 -3.45 5.78 10.10
CA ALA A 146 -4.70 5.99 10.81
C ALA A 146 -5.11 4.73 11.56
N THR A 147 -5.65 4.91 12.76
CA THR A 147 -6.11 3.79 13.59
C THR A 147 -7.45 4.14 14.21
N ILE A 148 -8.35 3.15 14.26
CA ILE A 148 -9.62 3.26 14.97
C ILE A 148 -9.68 2.24 16.09
N ASN A 149 -10.35 2.60 17.18
CA ASN A 149 -10.77 1.68 18.21
C ASN A 149 -12.27 1.43 18.09
N ALA A 150 -12.63 0.16 17.87
CA ALA A 150 -14.01 -0.30 17.86
C ALA A 150 -14.39 -0.83 19.24
N GLN A 151 -15.64 -0.59 19.64
CA GLN A 151 -16.13 -0.99 20.94
C GLN A 151 -17.57 -1.48 20.86
N VAL A 152 -17.82 -2.65 21.44
CA VAL A 152 -19.14 -3.29 21.49
C VAL A 152 -19.54 -3.51 22.95
N SER A 153 -20.76 -3.13 23.30
CA SER A 153 -21.33 -3.38 24.62
C SER A 153 -22.70 -4.04 24.50
N MET A 154 -22.91 -5.13 25.22
CA MET A 154 -24.14 -5.90 25.20
C MET A 154 -24.61 -6.23 26.62
N ARG A 155 -25.92 -6.39 26.78
CA ARG A 155 -26.56 -6.76 28.04
C ARG A 155 -27.69 -7.73 27.78
N LEU A 156 -27.69 -8.85 28.49
CA LEU A 156 -28.78 -9.81 28.50
C LEU A 156 -29.62 -9.61 29.77
N THR A 157 -30.92 -9.48 29.59
CA THR A 157 -31.90 -9.23 30.66
C THR A 157 -32.98 -10.30 30.61
N HIS A 158 -33.30 -10.91 31.76
CA HIS A 158 -34.44 -11.81 31.89
C HIS A 158 -35.73 -11.02 31.79
N LYS A 159 -36.62 -11.40 30.88
CA LYS A 159 -37.77 -10.56 30.51
C LYS A 159 -38.79 -10.43 31.64
N ALA A 160 -39.09 -11.54 32.32
CA ALA A 160 -40.17 -11.56 33.32
C ALA A 160 -39.80 -10.81 34.60
N SER A 161 -38.54 -10.91 35.05
CA SER A 161 -38.09 -10.24 36.29
C SER A 161 -37.42 -8.88 36.05
N GLY A 162 -36.93 -8.62 34.83
CA GLY A 162 -36.13 -7.43 34.54
C GLY A 162 -34.68 -7.51 35.00
N ASP A 163 -34.25 -8.65 35.57
CA ASP A 163 -32.89 -8.81 36.08
C ASP A 163 -31.87 -8.88 34.94
N VAL A 164 -30.75 -8.19 35.14
CA VAL A 164 -29.58 -8.39 34.28
C VAL A 164 -28.97 -9.74 34.62
N VAL A 165 -28.80 -10.59 33.62
CA VAL A 165 -28.23 -11.94 33.79
C VAL A 165 -26.82 -12.03 33.23
N TRP A 166 -26.50 -11.16 32.26
CA TRP A 166 -25.16 -11.04 31.71
C TRP A 166 -24.95 -9.65 31.13
N PHE A 167 -23.73 -9.14 31.23
CA PHE A 167 -23.31 -7.96 30.47
C PHE A 167 -21.84 -8.10 30.08
N GLY A 168 -21.52 -7.50 28.94
CA GLY A 168 -20.20 -7.61 28.36
C GLY A 168 -19.83 -6.40 27.55
N LYS A 169 -18.54 -6.06 27.58
CA LYS A 169 -17.94 -4.98 26.81
C LYS A 169 -16.62 -5.45 26.23
N SER A 170 -16.44 -5.28 24.92
CA SER A 170 -15.22 -5.65 24.22
C SER A 170 -14.73 -4.49 23.35
N SER A 171 -13.41 -4.39 23.19
CA SER A 171 -12.81 -3.40 22.28
C SER A 171 -11.48 -3.87 21.71
N ILE A 172 -11.16 -3.42 20.50
CA ILE A 172 -9.89 -3.65 19.84
C ILE A 172 -9.60 -2.48 18.87
N ASP A 173 -8.32 -2.16 18.69
CA ASP A 173 -7.87 -1.23 17.66
C ASP A 173 -7.68 -1.94 16.30
N SER A 174 -7.75 -1.18 15.21
CA SER A 174 -7.67 -1.72 13.85
C SER A 174 -6.33 -2.39 13.53
N ALA A 175 -5.23 -1.88 14.08
CA ALA A 175 -3.90 -2.45 13.85
C ALA A 175 -3.77 -3.84 14.48
N SER A 176 -4.24 -3.99 15.72
CA SER A 176 -4.32 -5.26 16.46
C SER A 176 -5.35 -6.24 15.89
N PHE A 177 -6.42 -5.73 15.29
CA PHE A 177 -7.46 -6.53 14.65
C PHE A 177 -6.98 -7.16 13.33
N HIS A 178 -6.42 -6.34 12.43
CA HIS A 178 -6.07 -6.80 11.10
C HIS A 178 -4.82 -7.69 11.09
N ARG A 179 -3.83 -7.41 11.96
CA ARG A 179 -2.58 -8.19 12.15
C ARG A 179 -1.70 -8.40 10.92
N GLU A 180 -2.11 -7.90 9.76
CA GLU A 180 -1.31 -7.94 8.55
C GLU A 180 -0.28 -6.80 8.54
N PRO A 181 0.92 -7.05 8.02
CA PRO A 181 1.90 -6.01 7.82
C PRO A 181 1.47 -5.05 6.71
N LEU A 182 2.02 -3.83 6.75
CA LEU A 182 1.97 -2.95 5.59
C LEU A 182 3.08 -3.37 4.61
N ILE A 183 2.74 -3.49 3.33
CA ILE A 183 3.73 -3.76 2.28
C ILE A 183 3.73 -2.58 1.32
N TYR A 184 4.94 -2.08 1.06
CA TYR A 184 5.19 -1.08 0.05
C TYR A 184 6.16 -1.65 -0.99
N THR A 185 5.96 -1.31 -2.26
CA THR A 185 6.88 -1.63 -3.34
C THR A 185 7.60 -0.39 -3.83
N PHE A 186 8.80 -0.58 -4.36
CA PHE A 186 9.50 0.41 -5.17
C PHE A 186 10.28 -0.31 -6.26
N ASN A 187 10.59 0.41 -7.33
CA ASN A 187 11.38 -0.08 -8.44
C ASN A 187 12.75 0.61 -8.46
N GLU A 188 13.78 -0.15 -8.76
CA GLU A 188 15.06 0.36 -9.22
C GLU A 188 15.09 0.23 -10.74
N GLU A 189 15.15 1.37 -11.42
CA GLU A 189 15.15 1.46 -12.87
C GLU A 189 16.47 2.05 -13.36
N GLN A 190 17.08 1.39 -14.34
CA GLN A 190 18.23 1.97 -15.04
C GLN A 190 17.74 2.98 -16.06
N ILE A 191 18.32 4.18 -16.03
CA ILE A 191 18.08 5.23 -17.03
C ILE A 191 19.40 5.65 -17.67
N ILE A 192 19.33 6.13 -18.91
CA ILE A 192 20.49 6.70 -19.61
C ILE A 192 20.69 8.14 -19.13
N SER A 193 21.86 8.46 -18.58
CA SER A 193 22.14 9.80 -18.04
C SER A 193 22.69 10.79 -19.07
N ASN A 194 23.34 10.30 -20.14
CA ASN A 194 24.10 11.12 -21.09
C ASN A 194 23.53 11.07 -22.53
N GLU A 195 22.24 10.79 -22.69
CA GLU A 195 21.63 10.67 -24.03
C GLU A 195 21.74 11.98 -24.82
N LEU A 196 21.50 13.11 -24.16
CA LEU A 196 21.62 14.43 -24.78
C LEU A 196 23.06 14.73 -25.21
N ASP A 197 24.04 14.41 -24.36
CA ASP A 197 25.45 14.66 -24.66
C ASP A 197 25.91 13.89 -25.91
N ILE A 198 25.48 12.64 -26.05
CA ILE A 198 25.77 11.81 -27.24
C ILE A 198 25.10 12.40 -28.48
N ALA A 199 23.84 12.82 -28.37
CA ALA A 199 23.11 13.44 -29.48
C ALA A 199 23.79 14.75 -29.92
N THR A 200 24.19 15.59 -28.97
CA THR A 200 24.92 16.84 -29.23
C THR A 200 26.28 16.58 -29.86
N PHE A 201 27.02 15.58 -29.36
CA PHE A 201 28.30 15.16 -29.94
C PHE A 201 28.15 14.72 -31.40
N ILE A 202 27.18 13.84 -31.69
CA ILE A 202 26.95 13.35 -33.05
C ILE A 202 26.52 14.48 -33.98
N HIS A 203 25.64 15.37 -33.52
CA HIS A 203 25.22 16.54 -34.28
C HIS A 203 26.42 17.44 -34.63
N ALA A 204 27.30 17.71 -33.66
CA ALA A 204 28.51 18.50 -33.87
C ALA A 204 29.47 17.83 -34.88
N GLN A 205 29.67 16.51 -34.78
CA GLN A 205 30.56 15.73 -35.65
C GLN A 205 30.00 15.45 -37.06
N ASN A 206 28.71 15.72 -37.28
CA ASN A 206 28.05 15.58 -38.57
C ASN A 206 27.96 16.89 -39.37
N THR A 207 28.46 18.00 -38.83
CA THR A 207 28.67 19.23 -39.60
C THR A 207 29.70 19.00 -40.72
N GLU A 208 29.55 19.69 -41.86
CA GLU A 208 30.45 19.51 -43.01
C GLU A 208 31.93 19.74 -42.65
N GLN A 209 32.20 20.79 -41.85
CA GLN A 209 33.55 21.12 -41.38
C GLN A 209 34.14 20.02 -40.49
N ALA A 210 33.35 19.50 -39.54
CA ALA A 210 33.79 18.41 -38.66
C ALA A 210 34.00 17.10 -39.45
N ARG A 211 33.16 16.83 -40.45
CA ARG A 211 33.28 15.67 -41.34
C ARG A 211 34.54 15.71 -42.19
N ILE A 212 34.94 16.90 -42.64
CA ILE A 212 36.21 17.11 -43.36
C ILE A 212 37.39 16.94 -42.41
N ALA A 213 37.33 17.52 -41.21
CA ALA A 213 38.39 17.44 -40.22
C ALA A 213 38.66 15.98 -39.79
N ARG A 214 37.60 15.19 -39.58
CA ARG A 214 37.71 13.78 -39.19
C ARG A 214 37.93 12.81 -40.34
N ALA A 215 38.00 13.28 -41.59
CA ALA A 215 38.36 12.41 -42.71
C ALA A 215 39.77 11.81 -42.58
N LYS A 216 40.62 12.40 -41.72
CA LYS A 216 42.00 11.96 -41.46
C LYS A 216 42.26 11.60 -39.98
N GLN A 217 41.22 11.60 -39.15
CA GLN A 217 41.33 11.37 -37.71
C GLN A 217 40.19 10.48 -37.22
N ASP A 218 40.53 9.39 -36.55
CA ASP A 218 39.55 8.52 -35.92
C ASP A 218 38.95 9.21 -34.69
N ILE A 219 37.61 9.19 -34.62
CA ILE A 219 36.84 9.76 -33.52
C ILE A 219 36.05 8.63 -32.86
N SER A 220 36.17 8.52 -31.55
CA SER A 220 35.39 7.59 -30.74
C SER A 220 34.07 8.24 -30.32
N VAL A 221 32.95 7.58 -30.62
CA VAL A 221 31.62 8.01 -30.16
C VAL A 221 31.48 7.66 -28.67
N PRO A 222 31.08 8.61 -27.81
CA PRO A 222 30.87 8.30 -26.39
C PRO A 222 29.83 7.19 -26.21
N SER A 223 30.09 6.27 -25.30
CA SER A 223 29.14 5.22 -24.93
C SER A 223 28.05 5.76 -24.00
N TYR A 224 26.89 5.11 -24.02
CA TYR A 224 25.82 5.38 -23.07
C TYR A 224 26.25 5.06 -21.65
N GLN A 225 25.98 6.00 -20.74
CA GLN A 225 26.13 5.84 -19.31
C GLN A 225 24.76 5.58 -18.70
N THR A 226 24.68 4.56 -17.83
CA THR A 226 23.45 4.22 -17.13
C THR A 226 23.59 4.55 -15.64
N ILE A 227 22.51 5.04 -15.05
CA ILE A 227 22.38 5.26 -13.60
C ILE A 227 21.13 4.55 -13.09
N SER A 228 21.19 4.05 -11.86
CA SER A 228 20.02 3.50 -11.17
C SER A 228 19.22 4.64 -10.52
N LYS A 229 17.90 4.62 -10.70
CA LYS A 229 16.97 5.53 -10.04
C LYS A 229 15.91 4.72 -9.29
N LEU A 230 15.62 5.14 -8.06
CA LEU A 230 14.55 4.56 -7.25
C LEU A 230 13.25 5.32 -7.47
N THR A 231 12.14 4.59 -7.61
CA THR A 231 10.80 5.16 -7.58
C THR A 231 10.36 5.46 -6.15
N SER A 232 9.30 6.27 -6.00
CA SER A 232 8.62 6.42 -4.71
C SER A 232 8.03 5.10 -4.21
N LEU A 233 7.94 4.94 -2.90
CA LEU A 233 7.23 3.82 -2.27
C LEU A 233 5.73 3.86 -2.62
N VAL A 234 5.20 2.74 -3.08
CA VAL A 234 3.77 2.56 -3.39
C VAL A 234 3.20 1.51 -2.46
N LYS A 235 2.16 1.84 -1.70
CA LYS A 235 1.53 0.87 -0.81
C LYS A 235 0.79 -0.19 -1.63
N THR A 236 1.09 -1.46 -1.37
CA THR A 236 0.45 -2.61 -2.01
C THR A 236 -0.43 -3.42 -1.08
N GLN A 237 -0.17 -3.40 0.23
CA GLN A 237 -0.96 -4.15 1.21
C GLN A 237 -1.12 -3.41 2.54
N GLY A 238 -2.26 -3.65 3.17
CA GLY A 238 -2.59 -3.22 4.51
C GLY A 238 -3.31 -1.86 4.57
N PRO A 239 -4.25 -1.69 5.52
CA PRO A 239 -5.00 -0.46 5.73
C PRO A 239 -4.11 0.57 6.43
N CYS A 240 -4.05 1.78 5.88
CA CYS A 240 -3.24 2.86 6.46
C CYS A 240 -3.96 4.22 6.49
N ASN A 241 -4.84 4.49 5.54
CA ASN A 241 -5.61 5.73 5.55
C ASN A 241 -6.95 5.56 6.28
N ARG A 242 -7.60 6.68 6.61
CA ARG A 242 -8.87 6.70 7.35
C ARG A 242 -9.98 5.90 6.65
N THR A 243 -10.05 5.94 5.33
CA THR A 243 -11.08 5.24 4.55
C THR A 243 -10.91 3.72 4.64
N GLU A 244 -9.70 3.23 4.44
CA GLU A 244 -9.36 1.81 4.52
C GLU A 244 -9.60 1.24 5.92
N VAL A 245 -9.16 1.99 6.93
CA VAL A 245 -9.32 1.60 8.32
C VAL A 245 -10.80 1.61 8.72
N SER A 246 -11.57 2.61 8.27
CA SER A 246 -13.02 2.66 8.52
C SER A 246 -13.76 1.50 7.84
N ALA A 247 -13.29 1.01 6.70
CA ALA A 247 -13.88 -0.14 6.01
C ALA A 247 -13.79 -1.45 6.82
N LEU A 248 -12.91 -1.53 7.82
CA LEU A 248 -12.80 -2.68 8.72
C LEU A 248 -13.93 -2.75 9.76
N THR A 249 -14.65 -1.65 9.98
CA THR A 249 -15.67 -1.49 11.02
C THR A 249 -16.64 -2.67 11.14
N PRO A 250 -17.30 -3.14 10.06
CA PRO A 250 -18.28 -4.21 10.18
C PRO A 250 -17.65 -5.52 10.70
N MET A 251 -16.43 -5.83 10.22
CA MET A 251 -15.69 -7.03 10.64
C MET A 251 -15.23 -6.93 12.10
N MET A 252 -14.79 -5.74 12.53
CA MET A 252 -14.42 -5.50 13.93
C MET A 252 -15.62 -5.67 14.87
N HIS A 253 -16.78 -5.09 14.54
CA HIS A 253 -17.99 -5.24 15.33
C HIS A 253 -18.46 -6.69 15.41
N TYR A 254 -18.41 -7.42 14.29
CA TYR A 254 -18.73 -8.85 14.27
C TYR A 254 -17.80 -9.64 15.20
N TYR A 255 -16.49 -9.47 15.03
CA TYR A 255 -15.48 -10.17 15.82
C TYR A 255 -15.63 -9.90 17.33
N LEU A 256 -15.81 -8.63 17.71
CA LEU A 256 -16.02 -8.20 19.09
C LEU A 256 -17.32 -8.74 19.69
N SER A 257 -18.39 -8.81 18.89
CA SER A 257 -19.69 -9.36 19.29
C SER A 257 -19.62 -10.86 19.53
N SER A 258 -18.99 -11.61 18.61
CA SER A 258 -18.79 -13.05 18.75
C SER A 258 -18.00 -13.39 20.00
N ILE A 259 -16.89 -12.68 20.28
CA ILE A 259 -16.11 -12.87 21.50
C ILE A 259 -16.97 -12.69 22.76
N LEU A 260 -17.87 -11.72 22.77
CA LEU A 260 -18.74 -11.47 23.91
C LEU A 260 -19.77 -12.58 24.10
N ILE A 261 -20.41 -13.02 23.01
CA ILE A 261 -21.42 -14.08 23.03
C ILE A 261 -20.81 -15.40 23.52
N ASP A 262 -19.57 -15.70 23.12
CA ASP A 262 -18.83 -16.88 23.61
C ASP A 262 -18.57 -16.86 25.13
N LYS A 263 -18.68 -15.70 25.80
CA LYS A 263 -18.58 -15.61 27.27
C LYS A 263 -19.88 -15.92 27.99
N ILE A 264 -21.00 -16.04 27.29
CA ILE A 264 -22.29 -16.42 27.86
C ILE A 264 -22.27 -17.93 28.14
N LYS A 265 -22.38 -18.31 29.41
CA LYS A 265 -22.44 -19.71 29.81
C LYS A 265 -23.89 -20.20 29.80
N VAL A 266 -24.19 -21.14 28.91
CA VAL A 266 -25.46 -21.86 28.82
C VAL A 266 -25.30 -23.23 29.48
N GLN A 267 -26.24 -23.60 30.34
CA GLN A 267 -26.27 -24.86 31.09
C GLN A 267 -27.19 -25.87 30.40
#